data_AF-A0ABD3QMG7-F1
#
_entry.id   AF-A0ABD3QMG7-F1
#
_cell.length_a   1.000
_cell.length_b   1.000
_cell.length_c   1.000
_cell.angle_alpha   90.00
_cell.angle_beta   90.00
_cell.angle_gamma   90.00
#
_symmetry.space_group_name_H-M   'P 1'
#
loop_
_entity.id
_entity.type
_entity.pdbx_description
1 polymer ?
#
loop_
_entity_poly.entity_id
_entity_poly.type
_entity_poly.pdbx_seq_one_letter_code
_entity_poly.pdbx_strand_id
1 'polypeptide(L)'
;MTDEFRLNPSAKWFDHKKGCAGLKFEFAMATRRPAIIWMRGPYPASVHDITIFRGGPAKEKEDTWDKYSLHFATKHLSGGAKGIGDDGYKGEPDTVLTWQQGQSKELREFLSRGKNREETPHSRFKSWNILENRFCHGHGTHERMELHGHVMSAIAVITQFDFENGHPPFEVR
;
A
#
# COMPACT_ATOMS: atom_id res chain seq x y z
N MET A 1 16.58 -0.29 28.93
CA MET A 1 15.52 0.57 28.36
C MET A 1 15.14 -0.07 27.03
N THR A 2 13.92 -0.60 26.91
CA THR A 2 13.49 -1.39 25.74
C THR A 2 12.97 -0.43 24.67
N ASP A 3 13.84 -0.11 23.71
CA ASP A 3 13.58 0.89 22.68
C ASP A 3 12.45 0.46 21.73
N GLU A 4 11.26 1.02 21.94
CA GLU A 4 10.15 1.00 21.00
C GLU A 4 10.49 1.85 19.74
N PHE A 5 9.79 1.66 18.62
CA PHE A 5 9.89 2.59 17.46
C PHE A 5 9.68 4.06 17.87
N ARG A 6 8.95 4.25 18.97
CA ARG A 6 8.65 5.50 19.67
C ARG A 6 9.83 6.07 20.47
N LEU A 7 11.00 6.23 19.85
CA LEU A 7 12.01 7.14 20.43
C LEU A 7 11.44 8.56 20.64
N ASN A 8 10.33 8.86 19.94
CA ASN A 8 9.41 9.95 20.27
C ASN A 8 7.94 9.44 20.24
N PRO A 9 7.30 9.16 21.40
CA PRO A 9 5.91 8.73 21.46
C PRO A 9 4.97 9.86 21.03
N SER A 10 4.31 9.69 19.89
CA SER A 10 3.35 10.67 19.36
C SER A 10 2.26 9.99 18.53
N ALA A 11 1.13 10.68 18.37
CA ALA A 11 0.00 10.22 17.54
C ALA A 11 0.40 9.97 16.07
N LYS A 12 1.50 10.56 15.61
CA LYS A 12 2.09 10.35 14.29
C LYS A 12 2.32 8.87 13.95
N TRP A 13 2.72 8.08 14.94
CA TRP A 13 3.07 6.68 14.75
C TRP A 13 1.93 5.73 15.10
N PHE A 14 0.80 6.25 15.62
CA PHE A 14 -0.27 5.42 16.15
C PHE A 14 -1.17 4.89 15.02
N ASP A 15 -1.33 3.57 14.96
CA ASP A 15 -2.28 2.89 14.10
C ASP A 15 -3.54 2.57 14.91
N HIS A 16 -4.64 3.26 14.62
CA HIS A 16 -5.93 3.05 15.27
C HIS A 16 -6.53 1.65 15.00
N LYS A 17 -6.16 0.98 13.90
CA LYS A 17 -6.65 -0.37 13.58
C LYS A 17 -6.00 -1.43 14.46
N LYS A 18 -4.71 -1.28 14.77
CA LYS A 18 -3.94 -2.22 15.59
C LYS A 18 -3.81 -1.81 17.07
N GLY A 19 -4.11 -0.56 17.39
CA GLY A 19 -3.97 -0.02 18.75
C GLY A 19 -2.52 0.14 19.21
N CYS A 20 -1.56 0.18 18.28
CA CYS A 20 -0.14 0.24 18.58
C CYS A 20 0.62 1.15 17.60
N ALA A 21 1.94 1.29 17.79
CA ALA A 21 2.75 2.02 16.81
C ALA A 21 2.93 1.21 15.52
N GLY A 22 2.88 1.86 14.37
CA GLY A 22 3.01 1.21 13.07
C GLY A 22 3.61 2.10 12.00
N LEU A 23 3.94 1.45 10.89
CA LEU A 23 4.32 2.07 9.62
C LEU A 23 3.30 1.69 8.55
N LYS A 24 3.11 2.58 7.60
CA LYS A 24 2.28 2.38 6.42
C LYS A 24 3.12 2.20 5.18
N PHE A 25 2.65 1.33 4.30
CA PHE A 25 3.17 1.11 2.97
C PHE A 25 1.99 1.10 2.01
N GLU A 26 2.21 1.64 0.81
CA GLU A 26 1.29 1.55 -0.32
C GLU A 26 1.79 0.47 -1.26
N PHE A 27 0.89 -0.39 -1.71
CA PHE A 27 1.17 -1.43 -2.71
C PHE A 27 0.21 -1.28 -3.89
N ALA A 28 0.58 -1.87 -5.03
CA ALA A 28 -0.36 -2.12 -6.10
C ALA A 28 0.00 -3.42 -6.84
N MET A 29 -1.04 -4.12 -7.27
CA MET A 29 -0.96 -5.40 -7.97
C MET A 29 -1.46 -5.26 -9.40
N ALA A 30 -0.83 -5.97 -10.34
CA ALA A 30 -1.39 -6.11 -11.67
C ALA A 30 -2.68 -6.94 -11.63
N THR A 31 -3.73 -6.46 -12.31
CA THR A 31 -5.03 -7.13 -12.37
C THR A 31 -4.99 -8.42 -13.19
N ARG A 32 -4.19 -8.45 -14.27
CA ARG A 32 -4.17 -9.55 -15.26
C ARG A 32 -2.99 -10.51 -15.14
N ARG A 33 -2.03 -10.26 -14.22
CA ARG A 33 -0.88 -11.14 -13.99
C ARG A 33 -0.48 -11.16 -12.51
N PRO A 34 0.15 -12.22 -11.99
CA PRO A 34 0.55 -12.33 -10.58
C PRO A 34 1.80 -11.50 -10.30
N ALA A 35 1.65 -10.17 -10.28
CA ALA A 35 2.75 -9.25 -10.12
C ALA A 35 2.43 -8.11 -9.16
N ILE A 36 3.29 -7.94 -8.16
CA ILE A 36 3.44 -6.69 -7.41
C ILE A 36 4.14 -5.71 -8.34
N ILE A 37 3.48 -4.60 -8.66
CA ILE A 37 3.97 -3.60 -9.63
C ILE A 37 4.31 -2.27 -8.99
N TRP A 38 3.91 -2.08 -7.73
CA TRP A 38 4.16 -0.88 -6.98
C TRP A 38 4.36 -1.20 -5.51
N MET A 39 5.31 -0.50 -4.89
CA MET A 39 5.48 -0.45 -3.45
C MET A 39 6.07 0.93 -3.11
N ARG A 40 5.51 1.59 -2.09
CA ARG A 40 6.02 2.86 -1.60
C ARG A 40 5.87 2.97 -0.08
N GLY A 41 6.85 3.61 0.55
CA GLY A 41 6.96 3.73 2.00
C GLY A 41 8.41 3.53 2.47
N PRO A 42 8.65 3.46 3.79
CA PRO A 42 7.67 3.53 4.87
C PRO A 42 7.14 4.94 5.16
N TYR A 43 5.88 5.03 5.57
CA TYR A 43 5.24 6.24 6.09
C TYR A 43 4.83 6.07 7.56
N PRO A 44 4.72 7.17 8.32
CA PRO A 44 4.06 7.14 9.62
C PRO A 44 2.61 6.64 9.53
N ALA A 45 2.14 5.88 10.53
CA ALA A 45 0.78 5.32 10.53
C ALA A 45 -0.33 6.36 10.44
N SER A 46 -0.11 7.59 10.93
CA SER A 46 -1.13 8.64 10.90
C SER A 46 -1.37 9.24 9.51
N VAL A 47 -0.51 8.97 8.52
CA VAL A 47 -0.67 9.53 7.17
C VAL A 47 -1.88 8.87 6.49
N HIS A 48 -2.77 9.68 5.93
CA HIS A 48 -3.94 9.17 5.20
C HIS A 48 -3.54 8.50 3.88
N ASP A 49 -4.22 7.41 3.52
CA ASP A 49 -3.86 6.59 2.36
C ASP A 49 -3.94 7.40 1.05
N ILE A 50 -4.99 8.24 0.90
CA ILE A 50 -5.12 9.16 -0.25
C ILE A 50 -3.98 10.18 -0.34
N THR A 51 -3.39 10.59 0.79
CA THR A 51 -2.23 11.50 0.80
C THR A 51 -0.98 10.79 0.29
N ILE A 52 -0.79 9.52 0.65
CA ILE A 52 0.31 8.69 0.14
C ILE A 52 0.15 8.53 -1.37
N PHE A 53 -1.04 8.13 -1.82
CA PHE A 53 -1.37 7.94 -3.24
C PHE A 53 -1.09 9.16 -4.09
N ARG A 54 -1.55 10.33 -3.65
CA ARG A 54 -1.33 11.61 -4.32
C ARG A 54 0.15 12.02 -4.34
N GLY A 55 0.91 11.63 -3.32
CA GLY A 55 2.26 12.13 -3.09
C GLY A 55 2.31 13.47 -2.36
N GLY A 56 1.20 13.90 -1.76
CA GLY A 56 1.07 15.18 -1.07
C GLY A 56 -0.35 15.37 -0.52
N PRO A 57 -0.54 16.30 0.43
CA PRO A 57 -1.84 16.54 1.04
C PRO A 57 -2.75 17.38 0.11
N ALA A 58 -4.06 17.16 0.19
CA ALA A 58 -5.05 17.83 -0.66
C ALA A 58 -5.07 19.38 -0.55
N LYS A 59 -4.58 19.92 0.57
CA LYS A 59 -4.49 21.37 0.83
C LYS A 59 -3.34 22.03 0.06
N GLU A 60 -2.39 21.24 -0.43
CA GLU A 60 -1.28 21.70 -1.24
C GLU A 60 -1.62 21.53 -2.72
N LYS A 61 -1.03 22.37 -3.56
CA LYS A 61 -1.26 22.33 -5.00
C LYS A 61 -0.61 21.08 -5.61
N GLU A 62 -1.25 20.47 -6.60
CA GLU A 62 -0.77 19.24 -7.24
C GLU A 62 0.64 19.35 -7.83
N ASP A 63 1.05 20.55 -8.28
CA ASP A 63 2.40 20.84 -8.77
C ASP A 63 3.49 20.59 -7.71
N THR A 64 3.16 20.73 -6.43
CA THR A 64 4.05 20.46 -5.28
C THR A 64 4.05 19.01 -4.81
N TRP A 65 3.11 18.18 -5.27
CA TRP A 65 3.06 16.77 -4.89
C TRP A 65 4.23 15.99 -5.51
N ASP A 66 4.66 14.93 -4.82
CA ASP A 66 5.70 14.02 -5.30
C ASP A 66 5.28 13.37 -6.62
N LYS A 67 6.01 13.69 -7.70
CA LYS A 67 5.76 13.20 -9.06
C LYS A 67 6.06 11.72 -9.25
N TYR A 68 6.73 11.09 -8.27
CA TYR A 68 6.95 9.65 -8.21
C TYR A 68 5.89 8.93 -7.37
N SER A 69 4.72 9.55 -7.11
CA SER A 69 3.60 8.87 -6.45
C SER A 69 2.81 7.97 -7.39
N LEU A 70 2.01 7.06 -6.81
CA LEU A 70 1.18 6.14 -7.58
C LEU A 70 0.16 6.91 -8.43
N HIS A 71 -0.35 8.04 -7.94
CA HIS A 71 -1.25 8.90 -8.69
C HIS A 71 -0.65 9.31 -10.04
N PHE A 72 0.59 9.79 -10.09
CA PHE A 72 1.23 10.14 -11.37
C PHE A 72 1.60 8.90 -12.19
N ALA A 73 2.03 7.81 -11.56
CA ALA A 73 2.29 6.56 -12.27
C ALA A 73 1.04 6.03 -12.99
N THR A 74 -0.15 6.15 -12.40
CA THR A 74 -1.42 5.74 -13.03
C THR A 74 -1.79 6.59 -14.24
N LYS A 75 -1.38 7.86 -14.30
CA LYS A 75 -1.61 8.73 -15.49
C LYS A 75 -0.85 8.25 -16.73
N HIS A 76 0.19 7.45 -16.54
CA HIS A 76 0.95 6.84 -17.63
C HIS A 76 0.36 5.51 -18.12
N LEU A 77 -0.74 5.03 -17.52
CA LEU A 77 -1.44 3.85 -18.00
C LEU A 77 -2.07 4.13 -19.37
N SER A 78 -1.77 3.26 -20.34
CA SER A 78 -2.26 3.40 -21.72
C SER A 78 -3.78 3.22 -21.80
N GLY A 79 -4.43 3.96 -22.71
CA GLY A 79 -5.83 3.72 -23.09
C GLY A 79 -6.86 4.11 -22.03
N GLY A 80 -6.52 5.02 -21.11
CA GLY A 80 -7.45 5.47 -20.06
C GLY A 80 -7.71 4.42 -18.99
N ALA A 81 -6.82 3.43 -18.85
CA ALA A 81 -6.92 2.44 -17.79
C ALA A 81 -6.77 3.11 -16.40
N LYS A 82 -7.57 2.61 -15.44
CA LYS A 82 -7.63 3.11 -14.06
C LYS A 82 -7.24 2.01 -13.09
N GLY A 83 -6.66 2.39 -11.95
CA GLY A 83 -6.48 1.50 -10.81
C GLY A 83 -7.83 1.05 -10.23
N ILE A 84 -7.85 -0.04 -9.48
CA ILE A 84 -9.01 -0.47 -8.69
C ILE A 84 -8.71 -0.14 -7.25
N GLY A 85 -9.61 0.57 -6.56
CA GLY A 85 -9.38 1.02 -5.19
C GLY A 85 -10.59 0.88 -4.29
N ASP A 86 -10.36 1.12 -3.00
CA ASP A 86 -11.43 1.27 -2.02
C ASP A 86 -12.06 2.68 -2.07
N ASP A 87 -13.05 2.90 -1.20
CA ASP A 87 -13.77 4.17 -1.14
C ASP A 87 -12.91 5.34 -0.66
N GLY A 88 -11.75 5.07 -0.05
CA GLY A 88 -10.78 6.08 0.35
C GLY A 88 -10.19 6.85 -0.84
N TYR A 89 -10.27 6.27 -2.05
CA TYR A 89 -9.79 6.87 -3.30
C TYR A 89 -10.87 7.60 -4.10
N LYS A 90 -12.10 7.76 -3.57
CA LYS A 90 -13.23 8.43 -4.26
C LYS A 90 -12.91 9.85 -4.73
N GLY A 91 -11.95 10.52 -4.10
CA GLY A 91 -11.47 11.84 -4.51
C GLY A 91 -10.64 11.85 -5.80
N GLU A 92 -10.38 10.69 -6.42
CA GLU A 92 -9.50 10.52 -7.58
C GLU A 92 -10.14 9.69 -8.71
N PRO A 93 -11.34 10.05 -9.20
CA PRO A 93 -12.12 9.23 -10.13
C PRO A 93 -11.48 9.05 -11.51
N ASP A 94 -10.55 9.94 -11.90
CA ASP A 94 -9.85 9.88 -13.19
C ASP A 94 -8.72 8.85 -13.19
N THR A 95 -8.20 8.49 -12.02
CA THR A 95 -7.06 7.57 -11.88
C THR A 95 -7.46 6.25 -11.23
N VAL A 96 -8.45 6.26 -10.33
CA VAL A 96 -8.89 5.07 -9.58
C VAL A 96 -10.40 4.86 -9.74
N LEU A 97 -10.77 3.65 -10.11
CA LEU A 97 -12.15 3.19 -10.13
C LEU A 97 -12.52 2.59 -8.78
N THR A 98 -13.48 3.23 -8.12
CA THR A 98 -14.07 2.78 -6.85
C THR A 98 -15.49 2.28 -7.07
N TRP A 99 -16.09 1.70 -6.03
CA TRP A 99 -17.50 1.35 -6.09
C TRP A 99 -18.38 2.60 -6.23
N GLN A 100 -19.38 2.54 -7.10
CA GLN A 100 -20.37 3.60 -7.29
C GLN A 100 -21.80 3.04 -7.47
N GLN A 101 -22.79 3.84 -7.10
CA GLN A 101 -24.20 3.54 -7.35
C GLN A 101 -24.48 3.58 -8.86
N GLY A 102 -25.24 2.61 -9.38
CA GLY A 102 -25.56 2.51 -10.81
C GLY A 102 -24.57 1.68 -11.64
N GLN A 103 -23.43 1.25 -11.09
CA GLN A 103 -22.55 0.29 -11.77
C GLN A 103 -23.25 -1.06 -11.97
N SER A 104 -22.96 -1.71 -13.11
CA SER A 104 -23.48 -3.05 -13.41
C SER A 104 -23.00 -4.07 -12.37
N LYS A 105 -23.75 -5.18 -12.25
CA LYS A 105 -23.39 -6.26 -11.32
C LYS A 105 -22.02 -6.85 -11.67
N GLU A 106 -21.78 -7.03 -12.96
CA GLU A 106 -20.53 -7.59 -13.51
C GLU A 106 -19.33 -6.71 -13.16
N LEU A 107 -19.46 -5.38 -13.30
CA LEU A 107 -18.40 -4.45 -12.93
C LEU A 107 -18.11 -4.49 -11.43
N ARG A 108 -19.16 -4.57 -10.60
CA ARG A 108 -19.00 -4.66 -9.13
C ARG A 108 -18.29 -5.94 -8.73
N GLU A 109 -18.61 -7.06 -9.36
CA GLU A 109 -17.93 -8.34 -9.12
C GLU A 109 -16.46 -8.27 -9.54
N PHE A 110 -16.16 -7.66 -10.68
CA PHE A 110 -14.79 -7.43 -11.15
C PHE A 110 -13.98 -6.56 -10.17
N LEU A 111 -14.54 -5.43 -9.71
CA LEU A 111 -13.90 -4.55 -8.72
C LEU A 111 -13.67 -5.28 -7.39
N SER A 112 -14.66 -6.03 -6.92
CA SER A 112 -14.57 -6.82 -5.68
C SER A 112 -13.45 -7.86 -5.77
N ARG A 113 -13.36 -8.59 -6.89
CA ARG A 113 -12.26 -9.54 -7.15
C ARG A 113 -10.90 -8.86 -7.22
N GLY A 114 -10.81 -7.72 -7.89
CA GLY A 114 -9.60 -6.90 -7.95
C GLY A 114 -9.08 -6.52 -6.56
N LYS A 115 -9.96 -6.00 -5.70
CA LYS A 115 -9.63 -5.66 -4.31
C LYS A 115 -9.20 -6.89 -3.50
N ASN A 116 -9.97 -7.98 -3.59
CA ASN A 116 -9.67 -9.21 -2.85
C ASN A 116 -8.33 -9.83 -3.28
N ARG A 117 -7.87 -9.60 -4.52
CA ARG A 117 -6.57 -10.11 -4.99
C ARG A 117 -5.43 -9.51 -4.18
N GLU A 118 -5.52 -8.22 -3.83
CA GLU A 118 -4.52 -7.50 -3.04
C GLU A 118 -4.44 -8.00 -1.59
N GLU A 119 -5.51 -8.59 -1.05
CA GLU A 119 -5.48 -9.23 0.26
C GLU A 119 -4.56 -10.46 0.31
N THR A 120 -4.28 -11.10 -0.84
CA THR A 120 -3.39 -12.27 -0.91
C THR A 120 -1.94 -11.91 -0.52
N PRO A 121 -1.25 -10.95 -1.20
CA PRO A 121 0.08 -10.52 -0.77
C PRO A 121 0.05 -9.93 0.65
N HIS A 122 -0.98 -9.16 1.03
CA HIS A 122 -1.07 -8.63 2.40
C HIS A 122 -1.10 -9.73 3.47
N SER A 123 -1.83 -10.81 3.24
CA SER A 123 -1.82 -11.97 4.15
C SER A 123 -0.43 -12.63 4.22
N ARG A 124 0.26 -12.76 3.08
CA ARG A 124 1.62 -13.30 3.03
C ARG A 124 2.66 -12.40 3.68
N PHE A 125 2.51 -11.08 3.60
CA PHE A 125 3.39 -10.16 4.32
C PHE A 125 3.18 -10.29 5.83
N LYS A 126 1.92 -10.39 6.28
CA LYS A 126 1.59 -10.53 7.70
C LYS A 126 2.09 -11.84 8.32
N SER A 127 2.42 -12.88 7.54
CA SER A 127 2.98 -14.13 8.09
C SER A 127 4.46 -14.04 8.47
N TRP A 128 5.14 -12.93 8.15
CA TRP A 128 6.53 -12.73 8.55
C TRP A 128 6.61 -12.15 9.97
N ASN A 129 7.17 -12.95 10.88
CA ASN A 129 7.28 -12.62 12.30
C ASN A 129 7.98 -11.27 12.59
N ILE A 130 8.88 -10.84 11.69
CA ILE A 130 9.61 -9.56 11.76
C ILE A 130 8.69 -8.34 11.57
N LEU A 131 7.52 -8.51 10.93
CA LEU A 131 6.51 -7.48 10.71
C LEU A 131 5.37 -7.51 11.73
N GLU A 132 5.19 -8.65 12.40
CA GLU A 132 4.17 -8.83 13.43
C GLU A 132 4.64 -8.29 14.79
N ASN A 133 5.90 -8.54 15.12
CA ASN A 133 6.46 -8.17 16.42
C ASN A 133 7.10 -6.79 16.43
N ARG A 134 7.50 -6.36 17.63
CA ARG A 134 8.29 -5.15 17.81
C ARG A 134 9.57 -5.23 16.98
N PHE A 135 9.73 -4.28 16.06
CA PHE A 135 10.95 -4.11 15.29
C PHE A 135 12.04 -3.47 16.16
N CYS A 136 13.12 -4.23 16.44
CA CYS A 136 14.19 -3.85 17.37
C CYS A 136 15.55 -3.55 16.69
N HIS A 137 15.57 -3.35 15.36
CA HIS A 137 16.82 -3.15 14.60
C HIS A 137 17.06 -1.68 14.27
N GLY A 138 18.30 -1.20 14.46
CA GLY A 138 18.72 0.17 14.18
C GLY A 138 18.60 1.13 15.38
N HIS A 139 19.31 2.25 15.28
CA HIS A 139 19.40 3.32 16.27
C HIS A 139 18.72 4.59 15.76
N GLY A 140 17.75 5.11 16.52
CA GLY A 140 16.98 6.25 16.03
C GLY A 140 15.78 5.85 15.19
N THR A 141 14.81 6.76 15.07
CA THR A 141 13.58 6.52 14.30
C THR A 141 13.87 6.43 12.80
N HIS A 142 14.81 7.24 12.30
CA HIS A 142 15.13 7.28 10.88
C HIS A 142 15.75 5.96 10.39
N GLU A 143 16.82 5.48 11.05
CA GLU A 143 17.47 4.20 10.69
C GLU A 143 16.50 3.02 10.85
N ARG A 144 15.68 3.01 11.91
CA ARG A 144 14.63 1.99 12.09
C ARG A 144 13.62 1.98 10.95
N MET A 145 13.19 3.15 10.47
CA MET A 145 12.31 3.26 9.30
C MET A 145 13.00 2.69 8.07
N GLU A 146 14.22 3.10 7.78
CA GLU A 146 14.98 2.65 6.61
C GLU A 146 15.16 1.12 6.60
N LEU A 147 15.62 0.55 7.71
CA LEU A 147 15.79 -0.90 7.85
C LEU A 147 14.46 -1.65 7.72
N HIS A 148 13.38 -1.13 8.29
CA HIS A 148 12.04 -1.73 8.11
C HIS A 148 11.59 -1.64 6.65
N GLY A 149 11.95 -0.56 5.93
CA GLY A 149 11.74 -0.43 4.49
C GLY A 149 12.48 -1.49 3.68
N HIS A 150 13.74 -1.78 4.02
CA HIS A 150 14.51 -2.86 3.39
C HIS A 150 13.90 -4.23 3.66
N VAL A 151 13.47 -4.51 4.90
CA VAL A 151 12.79 -5.76 5.26
C VAL A 151 11.50 -5.92 4.45
N MET A 152 10.69 -4.86 4.34
CA MET A 152 9.46 -4.90 3.54
C MET A 152 9.75 -5.17 2.06
N SER A 153 10.79 -4.51 1.53
CA SER A 153 11.21 -4.70 0.14
C SER A 153 11.66 -6.13 -0.13
N ALA A 154 12.46 -6.71 0.77
CA ALA A 154 12.89 -8.10 0.67
C ALA A 154 11.70 -9.07 0.72
N ILE A 155 10.75 -8.85 1.64
CA ILE A 155 9.53 -9.66 1.74
C ILE A 155 8.68 -9.56 0.48
N ALA A 156 8.53 -8.36 -0.09
CA ALA A 156 7.80 -8.16 -1.34
C ALA A 156 8.45 -8.91 -2.51
N VAL A 157 9.79 -8.86 -2.63
CA VAL A 157 10.54 -9.60 -3.65
C VAL A 157 10.42 -11.12 -3.47
N ILE A 158 10.55 -11.63 -2.24
CA ILE A 158 10.38 -13.06 -1.94
C ILE A 158 8.96 -13.51 -2.27
N THR A 159 7.95 -12.69 -1.93
CA THR A 159 6.55 -12.99 -2.23
C THR A 159 6.29 -13.00 -3.74
N GLN A 160 6.88 -12.06 -4.49
CA GLN A 160 6.82 -12.05 -5.95
C GLN A 160 7.49 -13.27 -6.56
N PHE A 161 8.67 -13.67 -6.04
CA PHE A 161 9.34 -14.88 -6.47
C PHE A 161 8.47 -16.12 -6.21
N ASP A 162 7.81 -16.21 -5.06
CA ASP A 162 6.89 -17.31 -4.77
C ASP A 162 5.68 -17.36 -5.72
N PHE A 163 5.16 -16.20 -6.15
CA PHE A 163 4.12 -16.13 -7.18
C PHE A 163 4.58 -16.73 -8.52
N GLU A 164 5.84 -16.50 -8.88
CA GLU A 164 6.45 -17.01 -10.12
C GLU A 164 6.81 -18.50 -10.03
N ASN A 165 6.89 -19.06 -8.82
CA ASN A 165 7.28 -20.46 -8.56
C ASN A 165 6.10 -21.36 -8.14
N GLY A 166 4.92 -21.11 -8.71
CA GLY A 166 3.78 -22.02 -8.59
C GLY A 166 2.75 -21.67 -7.52
N HIS A 167 2.92 -20.54 -6.82
CA HIS A 167 1.96 -20.09 -5.81
C HIS A 167 1.33 -18.72 -6.14
N PRO A 168 0.75 -18.50 -7.34
CA PRO A 168 0.19 -17.20 -7.70
C PRO A 168 -1.09 -16.86 -6.90
N PRO A 169 -1.43 -15.57 -6.74
CA PRO A 169 -2.75 -15.15 -6.28
C PRO A 169 -3.84 -15.52 -7.30
N PHE A 170 -5.05 -15.74 -6.82
CA PHE A 170 -6.21 -16.13 -7.63
C PHE A 170 -6.52 -15.10 -8.74
N GLU A 171 -6.92 -15.58 -9.92
CA GLU A 171 -7.18 -14.73 -11.09
C GLU A 171 -8.40 -13.81 -10.93
N VAL A 172 -8.28 -12.59 -11.45
CA VAL A 172 -9.40 -11.65 -11.56
C VAL A 172 -10.01 -11.80 -12.96
N ARG A 173 -11.11 -12.54 -13.02
CA ARG A 173 -11.94 -12.74 -14.22
C ARG A 173 -13.17 -11.88 -14.14
#